data_AF-A0A8C4S5D4-F1
#
_entry.id   AF-A0A8C4S5D4-F1
#
_cell.length_a   1.000
_cell.length_b   1.000
_cell.length_c   1.000
_cell.angle_alpha   90.00
_cell.angle_beta   90.00
_cell.angle_gamma   90.00
#
_symmetry.space_group_name_H-M   'P 1'
#
loop_
_entity.id
_entity.type
_entity.pdbx_description
1 polymer ?
#
loop_
_entity_poly.entity_id
_entity_poly.type
_entity_poly.pdbx_seq_one_letter_code
_entity_poly.pdbx_strand_id
1 'polypeptide(L)'
;MPSTKSNQKKSNQNNPDVLKLLEKYKKERDEAFQKEESLRDKMKLSEIITRTHAESLKHKVRDLTVENKDLRRTVKRLRIEMGLEYDPKFKGKTTKDIIGMLREKEQQSSHLSEENGSLNHQINQLTTALNSSVLARRTLEEQLSSVQYEMKELTKKYGRLLKLWEDTKVQRHERVLMTNFPGITPKSSPKEVCDKSVQTVTSISQYQRFPRTSSWELLHRNQG
;
A
#
# COMPACT_ATOMS: atom_id res chain seq x y z
N MET A 1 139.39 19.16 -50.32
CA MET A 1 139.74 19.28 -48.88
C MET A 1 139.39 20.70 -48.46
N PRO A 2 138.75 20.99 -47.30
CA PRO A 2 138.35 20.12 -46.17
C PRO A 2 136.80 19.94 -46.10
N SER A 3 136.21 18.78 -45.82
CA SER A 3 136.29 17.94 -44.61
C SER A 3 135.84 18.66 -43.33
N THR A 4 134.54 18.65 -43.07
CA THR A 4 134.02 18.69 -41.70
C THR A 4 133.40 17.34 -41.37
N LYS A 5 134.01 16.75 -40.35
CA LYS A 5 133.83 15.42 -39.80
C LYS A 5 132.41 15.19 -39.29
N SER A 6 132.00 13.94 -39.49
CA SER A 6 131.16 13.13 -38.61
C SER A 6 131.01 13.63 -37.18
N ASN A 7 129.78 13.62 -36.67
CA ASN A 7 129.57 13.19 -35.30
C ASN A 7 128.35 12.26 -35.23
N GLN A 8 128.62 10.99 -35.00
CA GLN A 8 127.62 10.00 -34.66
C GLN A 8 126.93 10.41 -33.36
N LYS A 9 125.60 10.46 -33.38
CA LYS A 9 124.79 10.11 -32.20
C LYS A 9 123.82 9.01 -32.63
N LYS A 10 124.39 7.84 -32.91
CA LYS A 10 123.65 6.59 -32.83
C LYS A 10 123.56 6.19 -31.36
N SER A 11 122.44 5.54 -31.05
CA SER A 11 122.06 4.85 -29.82
C SER A 11 121.60 5.70 -28.62
N ASN A 12 120.36 6.21 -28.71
CA ASN A 12 119.44 6.04 -27.57
C ASN A 12 118.26 5.11 -27.91
N GLN A 13 118.35 4.43 -29.05
CA GLN A 13 117.32 3.54 -29.61
C GLN A 13 117.15 2.24 -28.80
N ASN A 14 118.04 1.98 -27.83
CA ASN A 14 118.08 0.78 -26.99
C ASN A 14 118.08 1.10 -25.49
N ASN A 15 117.66 2.30 -25.05
CA ASN A 15 117.48 2.55 -23.61
C ASN A 15 116.24 1.75 -23.13
N PRO A 16 116.43 0.70 -22.30
CA PRO A 16 115.36 -0.24 -21.96
C PRO A 16 114.17 0.43 -21.26
N ASP A 17 114.39 1.53 -20.54
CA ASP A 17 113.32 2.25 -19.85
C ASP A 17 112.46 3.07 -20.83
N VAL A 18 113.08 3.62 -21.87
CA VAL A 18 112.36 4.32 -22.94
C VAL A 18 111.53 3.34 -23.77
N LEU A 19 112.07 2.14 -24.05
CA LEU A 19 111.33 1.08 -24.74
C LEU A 19 110.13 0.59 -23.92
N LYS A 20 110.31 0.34 -22.61
CA LYS A 20 109.20 -0.02 -21.72
C LYS A 20 108.11 1.04 -21.66
N LEU A 21 108.49 2.32 -21.66
CA LEU A 21 107.53 3.42 -21.65
C LEU A 21 106.74 3.48 -22.96
N LEU A 22 107.41 3.30 -24.10
CA LEU A 22 106.74 3.22 -25.41
C LEU A 22 105.79 2.01 -25.51
N GLU A 23 106.19 0.86 -24.97
CA GLU A 23 105.34 -0.33 -24.89
C GLU A 23 104.08 -0.06 -24.07
N LYS A 24 104.22 0.62 -22.91
CA LYS A 24 103.09 1.04 -22.07
C LYS A 24 102.16 1.99 -22.82
N TYR A 25 102.69 3.03 -23.47
CA TYR A 25 101.85 3.97 -24.21
C TYR A 25 101.13 3.33 -25.41
N LYS A 26 101.78 2.39 -26.10
CA LYS A 26 101.10 1.60 -27.14
C LYS A 26 99.95 0.80 -26.56
N LYS A 27 100.18 0.10 -25.45
CA LYS A 27 99.16 -0.69 -24.78
C LYS A 27 97.99 0.19 -24.30
N GLU A 28 98.28 1.32 -23.66
CA GLU A 28 97.26 2.27 -23.19
C GLU A 28 96.45 2.85 -24.35
N ARG A 29 97.09 3.20 -25.47
CA ARG A 29 96.42 3.65 -26.69
C ARG A 29 95.50 2.57 -27.26
N ASP A 30 95.99 1.35 -27.37
CA ASP A 30 95.22 0.24 -27.95
C ASP A 30 94.04 -0.14 -27.03
N GLU A 31 94.22 -0.13 -25.71
CA GLU A 31 93.15 -0.29 -24.73
C GLU A 31 92.12 0.87 -24.78
N ALA A 32 92.57 2.11 -24.94
CA ALA A 32 91.68 3.27 -25.08
C ALA A 32 90.87 3.17 -26.39
N PHE A 33 91.50 2.75 -27.49
CA PHE A 33 90.83 2.54 -28.76
C PHE A 33 89.76 1.44 -28.68
N GLN A 34 90.08 0.28 -28.08
CA GLN A 34 89.10 -0.80 -27.87
C GLN A 34 87.95 -0.39 -26.96
N LYS A 35 88.22 0.38 -25.89
CA LYS A 35 87.18 0.92 -25.01
C LYS A 35 86.28 1.89 -25.76
N GLU A 36 86.85 2.77 -26.56
CA GLU A 36 86.10 3.73 -27.36
C GLU A 36 85.22 3.02 -28.40
N GLU A 37 85.75 2.03 -29.11
CA GLU A 37 85.00 1.20 -30.06
C GLU A 37 83.81 0.48 -29.37
N SER A 38 84.06 -0.16 -28.21
CA SER A 38 82.99 -0.78 -27.41
C SER A 38 81.91 0.22 -26.97
N LEU A 39 82.30 1.44 -26.59
CA LEU A 39 81.34 2.48 -26.20
C LEU A 39 80.53 2.99 -27.40
N ARG A 40 81.15 3.15 -28.57
CA ARG A 40 80.44 3.52 -29.80
C ARG A 40 79.40 2.47 -30.18
N ASP A 41 79.74 1.19 -30.08
CA ASP A 41 78.80 0.11 -30.41
C ASP A 41 77.65 0.01 -29.41
N LYS A 42 77.93 0.19 -28.11
CA LYS A 42 76.88 0.28 -27.08
C LYS A 42 75.95 1.47 -27.32
N MET A 43 76.51 2.61 -27.72
CA MET A 43 75.74 3.81 -28.04
C MET A 43 74.83 3.59 -29.25
N LYS A 44 75.35 3.02 -30.35
CA LYS A 44 74.55 2.66 -31.53
C LYS A 44 73.44 1.68 -31.20
N LEU A 45 73.74 0.65 -30.40
CA LEU A 45 72.73 -0.33 -29.97
C LEU A 45 71.63 0.33 -29.13
N SER A 46 72.00 1.20 -28.19
CA SER A 46 71.05 1.95 -27.37
C SER A 46 70.15 2.86 -28.22
N GLU A 47 70.70 3.53 -29.23
CA GLU A 47 69.96 4.36 -30.17
C GLU A 47 68.94 3.53 -30.98
N ILE A 48 69.37 2.37 -31.51
CA ILE A 48 68.49 1.46 -32.26
C ILE A 48 67.35 0.95 -31.36
N ILE A 49 67.65 0.52 -30.14
CA ILE A 49 66.62 0.05 -29.19
C ILE A 49 65.63 1.16 -28.86
N THR A 50 66.13 2.37 -28.59
CA THR A 50 65.27 3.51 -28.23
C THR A 50 64.37 3.91 -29.39
N ARG A 51 64.93 3.96 -30.60
CA ARG A 51 64.18 4.29 -31.82
C ARG A 51 63.11 3.26 -32.14
N THR A 52 63.46 1.97 -32.09
CA THR A 52 62.50 0.88 -32.36
C THR A 52 61.38 0.83 -31.31
N HIS A 53 61.71 1.03 -30.04
CA HIS A 53 60.71 1.12 -28.97
C HIS A 53 59.77 2.33 -29.15
N ALA A 54 60.31 3.50 -29.52
CA ALA A 54 59.49 4.69 -29.80
C ALA A 54 58.57 4.47 -31.00
N GLU A 55 59.04 3.81 -32.07
CA GLU A 55 58.22 3.45 -33.22
C GLU A 55 57.12 2.44 -32.86
N SER A 56 57.42 1.43 -32.02
CA SER A 56 56.43 0.49 -31.51
C SER A 56 55.33 1.17 -30.70
N LEU A 57 55.70 2.05 -29.76
CA LEU A 57 54.75 2.84 -28.99
C LEU A 57 53.90 3.75 -29.88
N LYS A 58 54.50 4.37 -30.91
CA LYS A 58 53.77 5.19 -31.88
C LYS A 58 52.72 4.37 -32.62
N HIS A 59 53.02 3.13 -33.02
CA HIS A 59 52.02 2.23 -33.61
C HIS A 59 50.91 1.91 -32.61
N LYS A 60 51.25 1.51 -31.39
CA LYS A 60 50.28 1.19 -30.34
C LYS A 60 49.33 2.36 -30.04
N VAL A 61 49.83 3.59 -30.02
CA VAL A 61 49.00 4.80 -29.85
C VAL A 61 48.02 4.98 -31.01
N ARG A 62 48.46 4.76 -32.26
CA ARG A 62 47.56 4.84 -33.42
C ARG A 62 46.47 3.78 -33.35
N ASP A 63 46.83 2.54 -33.03
CA ASP A 63 45.89 1.42 -32.94
C ASP A 63 44.84 1.68 -31.85
N LEU A 64 45.28 2.06 -30.65
CA LEU A 64 44.37 2.43 -29.55
C LEU A 64 43.47 3.64 -29.91
N THR A 65 43.96 4.58 -30.71
CA THR A 65 43.17 5.73 -31.16
C THR A 65 42.04 5.30 -32.10
N VAL A 66 42.30 4.35 -33.00
CA VAL A 66 41.29 3.79 -33.90
C VAL A 66 40.29 2.95 -33.10
N GLU A 67 40.77 2.06 -32.23
CA GLU A 67 39.91 1.24 -31.37
C GLU A 67 38.99 2.10 -30.50
N ASN A 68 39.51 3.17 -29.89
CA ASN A 68 38.69 4.08 -29.08
C ASN A 68 37.58 4.76 -29.89
N LYS A 69 37.86 5.13 -31.15
CA LYS A 69 36.85 5.70 -32.06
C LYS A 69 35.76 4.68 -32.38
N ASP A 70 36.13 3.43 -32.61
CA ASP A 70 35.16 2.37 -32.92
C ASP A 70 34.33 2.01 -31.69
N LEU A 71 34.93 1.93 -30.51
CA LEU A 71 34.20 1.75 -29.24
C LEU A 71 33.17 2.87 -29.03
N ARG A 72 33.53 4.13 -29.27
CA ARG A 72 32.58 5.26 -29.16
C ARG A 72 31.40 5.12 -30.12
N ARG A 73 31.64 4.66 -31.36
CA ARG A 73 30.58 4.41 -32.34
C ARG A 73 29.68 3.27 -31.90
N THR A 74 30.25 2.18 -31.38
CA THR A 74 29.50 1.03 -30.86
C THR A 74 28.65 1.42 -29.67
N VAL A 75 29.21 2.16 -28.70
CA VAL A 75 28.46 2.66 -27.54
C VAL A 75 27.29 3.55 -27.97
N LYS A 76 27.50 4.46 -28.93
CA LYS A 76 26.41 5.30 -29.45
C LYS A 76 25.31 4.47 -30.09
N ARG A 77 25.67 3.50 -30.93
CA ARG A 77 24.70 2.58 -31.57
C ARG A 77 23.88 1.81 -30.54
N LEU A 78 24.54 1.24 -29.53
CA LEU A 78 23.87 0.47 -28.48
C LEU A 78 22.90 1.33 -27.65
N ARG A 79 23.27 2.58 -27.33
CA ARG A 79 22.35 3.50 -26.63
C ARG A 79 21.07 3.77 -27.43
N ILE A 80 21.20 3.89 -28.75
CA ILE A 80 20.07 4.06 -29.67
C ILE A 80 19.25 2.78 -29.74
N GLU A 81 19.88 1.62 -29.96
CA GLU A 81 19.20 0.32 -30.04
C GLU A 81 18.47 -0.06 -28.75
N MET A 82 18.98 0.40 -27.59
CA MET A 82 18.33 0.24 -26.30
C MET A 82 17.25 1.30 -26.00
N GLY A 83 17.06 2.29 -26.88
CA GLY A 83 16.10 3.38 -26.64
C GLY A 83 16.44 4.25 -25.43
N LEU A 84 17.73 4.37 -25.09
CA LEU A 84 18.25 5.25 -24.03
C LEU A 84 18.53 6.67 -24.55
N GLU A 85 18.73 6.81 -25.86
CA GLU A 85 18.94 8.07 -26.56
C GLU A 85 17.86 8.25 -27.64
N TYR A 86 17.47 9.49 -27.90
CA TYR A 86 16.49 9.79 -28.94
C TYR A 86 17.15 9.68 -30.33
N ASP A 87 16.66 8.76 -31.14
CA ASP A 87 16.99 8.65 -32.57
C ASP A 87 15.68 8.48 -33.37
N PRO A 88 15.41 9.32 -34.39
CA PRO A 88 14.26 9.17 -35.27
C PRO A 88 14.14 7.81 -35.97
N LYS A 89 15.25 7.08 -36.11
CA LYS A 89 15.29 5.74 -36.71
C LYS A 89 14.95 4.63 -35.73
N PHE A 90 14.93 4.93 -34.43
CA PHE A 90 14.57 3.97 -33.40
C PHE A 90 13.07 3.66 -33.49
N LYS A 91 12.72 2.42 -33.79
CA LYS A 91 11.33 1.96 -33.97
C LYS A 91 10.68 1.49 -32.66
N GLY A 92 11.44 1.40 -31.57
CA GLY A 92 10.94 0.96 -30.27
C GLY A 92 10.37 2.10 -29.43
N LYS A 93 9.81 1.74 -28.27
CA LYS A 93 9.51 2.72 -27.21
C LYS A 93 10.78 3.04 -26.46
N THR A 94 11.09 4.32 -26.32
CA THR A 94 12.23 4.74 -25.53
C THR A 94 11.97 4.52 -24.05
N THR A 95 13.03 4.52 -23.24
CA THR A 95 12.88 4.46 -21.78
C THR A 95 12.00 5.61 -21.28
N LYS A 96 12.08 6.78 -21.90
CA LYS A 96 11.21 7.94 -21.60
C LYS A 96 9.74 7.64 -21.86
N ASP A 97 9.42 7.00 -22.99
CA ASP A 97 8.05 6.62 -23.34
C ASP A 97 7.47 5.61 -22.33
N ILE A 98 8.28 4.60 -21.95
CA ILE A 98 7.88 3.59 -20.96
C ILE A 98 7.62 4.24 -19.60
N ILE A 99 8.49 5.14 -19.14
CA ILE A 99 8.29 5.89 -17.89
C ILE A 99 7.00 6.72 -17.96
N GLY A 100 6.74 7.38 -19.09
CA GLY A 100 5.49 8.12 -19.31
C GLY A 100 4.25 7.24 -19.19
N MET A 101 4.24 6.09 -19.86
CA MET A 101 3.15 5.12 -19.79
C MET A 101 2.94 4.58 -18.37
N LEU A 102 4.01 4.33 -17.63
CA LEU A 102 3.91 3.86 -16.24
C LEU A 102 3.29 4.92 -15.33
N ARG A 103 3.66 6.20 -15.49
CA ARG A 103 3.05 7.30 -14.74
C ARG A 103 1.56 7.47 -15.05
N GLU A 104 1.18 7.35 -16.32
CA GLU A 104 -0.23 7.40 -16.71
C GLU A 104 -1.02 6.24 -16.07
N LYS A 105 -0.44 5.03 -16.05
CA LYS A 105 -1.04 3.87 -15.41
C LYS A 105 -1.15 4.00 -13.89
N GLU A 106 -0.13 4.57 -13.26
CA GLU A 106 -0.15 4.91 -11.83
C GLU A 106 -1.30 5.88 -11.53
N GLN A 107 -1.43 6.96 -12.31
CA GLN A 107 -2.52 7.93 -12.16
C GLN A 107 -3.91 7.28 -12.33
N GLN A 108 -4.08 6.43 -13.35
CA GLN A 108 -5.32 5.67 -13.57
C GLN A 108 -5.63 4.75 -12.38
N SER A 109 -4.62 4.07 -11.83
CA SER A 109 -4.77 3.21 -10.66
C SER A 109 -5.18 4.02 -9.41
N SER A 110 -4.58 5.19 -9.19
CA SER A 110 -4.96 6.07 -8.09
C SER A 110 -6.41 6.53 -8.20
N HIS A 111 -6.84 6.97 -9.38
CA HIS A 111 -8.23 7.35 -9.63
C HIS A 111 -9.21 6.20 -9.36
N LEU A 112 -8.92 5.00 -9.88
CA LEU A 112 -9.77 3.83 -9.63
C LEU A 112 -9.82 3.44 -8.15
N SER A 113 -8.71 3.61 -7.42
CA SER A 113 -8.67 3.36 -5.98
C SER A 113 -9.56 4.34 -5.22
N GLU A 114 -9.55 5.62 -5.58
CA GLU A 114 -10.41 6.65 -4.98
C GLU A 114 -11.89 6.37 -5.28
N GLU A 115 -12.22 6.03 -6.52
CA GLU A 115 -13.58 5.70 -6.94
C GLU A 115 -14.10 4.46 -6.20
N ASN A 116 -13.28 3.42 -6.08
CA ASN A 116 -13.63 2.22 -5.31
C ASN A 116 -13.83 2.53 -3.82
N GLY A 117 -13.02 3.42 -3.25
CA GLY A 117 -13.22 3.92 -1.89
C GLY A 117 -14.57 4.62 -1.70
N SER A 118 -14.95 5.49 -2.65
CA SER A 118 -16.24 6.18 -2.66
C SER A 118 -17.43 5.20 -2.78
N LEU A 119 -17.35 4.24 -3.70
CA LEU A 119 -18.38 3.21 -3.88
C LEU A 119 -18.53 2.34 -2.63
N ASN A 120 -17.41 1.95 -2.00
CA ASN A 120 -17.45 1.19 -0.75
C ASN A 120 -18.12 1.98 0.39
N HIS A 121 -17.88 3.29 0.45
CA HIS A 121 -18.60 4.15 1.40
C HIS A 121 -20.11 4.18 1.13
N GLN A 122 -20.53 4.29 -0.13
CA GLN A 122 -21.94 4.24 -0.52
C GLN A 122 -22.60 2.89 -0.20
N ILE A 123 -21.89 1.78 -0.44
CA ILE A 123 -22.36 0.44 -0.06
C ILE A 123 -22.64 0.40 1.45
N ASN A 124 -21.70 0.87 2.27
CA ASN A 124 -21.90 0.89 3.73
C ASN A 124 -23.11 1.73 4.15
N GLN A 125 -23.30 2.91 3.54
CA GLN A 125 -24.49 3.74 3.80
C GLN A 125 -25.78 2.99 3.44
N LEU A 126 -25.86 2.40 2.25
CA LEU A 126 -27.02 1.63 1.81
C LEU A 126 -27.27 0.40 2.69
N THR A 127 -26.23 -0.31 3.11
CA THR A 127 -26.33 -1.43 4.04
C THR A 127 -26.92 -0.98 5.38
N THR A 128 -26.45 0.14 5.94
CA THR A 128 -27.02 0.67 7.20
C THR A 128 -28.48 1.09 7.04
N ALA A 129 -28.83 1.76 5.94
CA ALA A 129 -30.21 2.15 5.63
C ALA A 129 -31.11 0.91 5.49
N LEU A 130 -30.65 -0.12 4.77
CA LEU A 130 -31.38 -1.37 4.62
C LEU A 130 -31.61 -2.06 5.96
N ASN A 131 -30.58 -2.16 6.80
CA ASN A 131 -30.71 -2.75 8.13
C ASN A 131 -31.71 -1.98 9.00
N SER A 132 -31.69 -0.65 8.96
CA SER A 132 -32.66 0.18 9.68
C SER A 132 -34.10 -0.06 9.21
N SER A 133 -34.30 -0.18 7.89
CA SER A 133 -35.60 -0.48 7.27
C SER A 133 -36.11 -1.87 7.65
N VAL A 134 -35.22 -2.88 7.66
CA VAL A 134 -35.55 -4.25 8.10
C VAL A 134 -35.98 -4.27 9.56
N LEU A 135 -35.30 -3.52 10.44
CA LEU A 135 -35.68 -3.40 11.85
C LEU A 135 -37.03 -2.70 12.00
N ALA A 136 -37.25 -1.59 11.30
CA ALA A 136 -38.54 -0.86 11.33
C ALA A 136 -39.70 -1.72 10.80
N ARG A 137 -39.48 -2.53 9.76
CA ARG A 137 -40.49 -3.47 9.27
C ARG A 137 -40.81 -4.51 10.34
N ARG A 138 -39.80 -5.08 11.00
CA ARG A 138 -40.00 -6.08 12.06
C ARG A 138 -40.83 -5.53 13.22
N THR A 139 -40.56 -4.32 13.67
CA THR A 139 -41.33 -3.69 14.76
C THR A 139 -42.78 -3.43 14.34
N LEU A 140 -43.01 -3.01 13.10
CA LEU A 140 -44.37 -2.85 12.56
C LEU A 140 -45.12 -4.19 12.44
N GLU A 141 -44.43 -5.27 12.06
CA GLU A 141 -45.01 -6.63 12.02
C GLU A 141 -45.40 -7.13 13.42
N GLU A 142 -44.58 -6.84 14.43
CA GLU A 142 -44.87 -7.15 15.84
C GLU A 142 -46.08 -6.34 16.34
N GLN A 143 -46.13 -5.03 16.04
CA GLN A 143 -47.28 -4.17 16.36
C GLN A 143 -48.57 -4.65 15.68
N LEU A 144 -48.50 -4.98 14.39
CA LEU A 144 -49.65 -5.50 13.64
C LEU A 144 -50.17 -6.80 14.24
N SER A 145 -49.27 -7.73 14.60
CA SER A 145 -49.63 -9.00 15.23
C SER A 145 -50.30 -8.78 16.60
N SER A 146 -49.79 -7.83 17.39
CA SER A 146 -50.38 -7.44 18.67
C SER A 146 -51.80 -6.88 18.51
N VAL A 147 -52.01 -5.93 17.60
CA VAL A 147 -53.33 -5.36 17.31
C VAL A 147 -54.31 -6.42 16.81
N GLN A 148 -53.87 -7.31 15.92
CA GLN A 148 -54.71 -8.42 15.44
C GLN A 148 -55.11 -9.36 16.58
N TYR A 149 -54.21 -9.63 17.53
CA TYR A 149 -54.52 -10.44 18.70
C TYR A 149 -55.56 -9.75 19.61
N GLU A 150 -55.37 -8.48 19.91
CA GLU A 150 -56.32 -7.70 20.71
C GLU A 150 -57.71 -7.62 20.06
N MET A 151 -57.77 -7.41 18.75
CA MET A 151 -59.01 -7.40 17.99
C MET A 151 -59.74 -8.76 18.07
N LYS A 152 -59.01 -9.87 17.99
CA LYS A 152 -59.59 -11.22 18.18
C LYS A 152 -60.15 -11.39 19.58
N GLU A 153 -59.43 -10.95 20.61
CA GLU A 153 -59.89 -11.03 22.00
C GLU A 153 -61.11 -10.13 22.26
N LEU A 154 -61.13 -8.91 21.73
CA LEU A 154 -62.29 -8.02 21.80
C LEU A 154 -63.50 -8.64 21.10
N THR A 155 -63.31 -9.21 19.90
CA THR A 155 -64.39 -9.88 19.16
C THR A 155 -64.98 -11.05 19.95
N LYS A 156 -64.13 -11.87 20.60
CA LYS A 156 -64.59 -12.94 21.51
C LYS A 156 -65.36 -12.38 22.71
N LYS A 157 -64.87 -11.30 23.34
CA LYS A 157 -65.54 -10.64 24.48
C LYS A 157 -66.92 -10.11 24.08
N TYR A 158 -67.02 -9.41 22.95
CA TYR A 158 -68.30 -8.92 22.43
C TYR A 158 -69.25 -10.07 22.08
N GLY A 159 -68.77 -11.15 21.46
CA GLY A 159 -69.58 -12.34 21.18
C GLY A 159 -70.14 -13.00 22.44
N ARG A 160 -69.33 -13.13 23.50
CA ARG A 160 -69.78 -13.62 24.80
C ARG A 160 -70.81 -12.68 25.45
N LEU A 161 -70.57 -11.37 25.39
CA LEU A 161 -71.47 -10.37 25.93
C LEU A 161 -72.83 -10.37 25.21
N LEU A 162 -72.82 -10.48 23.88
CA LEU A 162 -74.04 -10.58 23.07
C LEU A 162 -74.83 -11.84 23.43
N LYS A 163 -74.14 -12.98 23.60
CA LYS A 163 -74.78 -14.22 24.04
C LYS A 163 -75.43 -14.09 25.42
N LEU A 164 -74.70 -13.56 26.41
CA LEU A 164 -75.23 -13.31 27.75
C LEU A 164 -76.42 -12.35 27.74
N TRP A 165 -76.39 -11.34 26.87
CA TRP A 165 -77.49 -10.41 26.71
C TRP A 165 -78.75 -11.11 26.17
N GLU A 166 -78.60 -11.97 25.16
CA GLU A 166 -79.71 -12.77 24.64
C GLU A 166 -80.24 -13.76 25.67
N ASP A 167 -79.37 -14.49 26.37
CA ASP A 167 -79.76 -15.42 27.45
C ASP A 167 -80.53 -14.68 28.56
N THR A 168 -80.08 -13.49 28.96
CA THR A 168 -80.76 -12.66 29.98
C THR A 168 -82.12 -12.18 29.47
N LYS A 169 -82.23 -11.85 28.18
CA LYS A 169 -83.49 -11.46 27.56
C LYS A 169 -84.47 -12.64 27.57
N VAL A 170 -84.04 -13.85 27.20
CA VAL A 170 -84.85 -15.07 27.27
C VAL A 170 -85.31 -15.34 28.71
N GLN A 171 -84.41 -15.29 29.70
CA GLN A 171 -84.75 -15.48 31.12
C GLN A 171 -85.81 -14.48 31.62
N ARG A 172 -85.75 -13.21 31.17
CA ARG A 172 -86.79 -12.23 31.51
C ARG A 172 -88.14 -12.60 30.90
N HIS A 173 -88.17 -13.07 29.65
CA HIS A 173 -89.42 -13.50 29.01
C HIS A 173 -90.00 -14.75 29.69
N GLU A 174 -89.16 -15.75 30.00
CA GLU A 174 -89.56 -16.94 30.73
C GLU A 174 -90.11 -16.61 32.12
N ARG A 175 -89.47 -15.69 32.86
CA ARG A 175 -89.97 -15.21 34.15
C ARG A 175 -91.33 -14.54 34.02
N VAL A 176 -91.54 -13.71 33.00
CA VAL A 176 -92.84 -13.06 32.73
C VAL A 176 -93.91 -14.10 32.40
N LEU A 177 -93.58 -15.14 31.62
CA LEU A 177 -94.51 -16.24 31.32
C LEU A 177 -94.85 -17.05 32.57
N MET A 178 -93.86 -17.35 33.44
CA MET A 178 -94.09 -18.06 34.70
C MET A 178 -94.93 -17.24 35.70
N THR A 179 -94.79 -15.91 35.74
CA THR A 179 -95.65 -15.05 36.58
C THR A 179 -97.07 -14.89 36.05
N ASN A 180 -97.30 -15.18 34.76
CA ASN A 180 -98.59 -15.04 34.11
C ASN A 180 -99.40 -16.36 34.02
N PHE A 181 -98.93 -17.44 34.65
CA PHE A 181 -99.72 -18.66 34.88
C PHE A 181 -100.55 -18.50 36.18
N PRO A 182 -101.90 -18.41 36.11
CA PRO A 182 -102.74 -18.43 37.29
C PRO A 182 -102.87 -19.88 37.77
N GLY A 183 -101.96 -20.34 38.63
CA GLY A 183 -102.02 -21.74 39.08
C GLY A 183 -101.06 -22.22 40.16
N ILE A 184 -100.20 -21.38 40.76
CA ILE A 184 -99.44 -21.77 41.96
C ILE A 184 -99.52 -20.66 43.00
N THR A 185 -100.40 -20.86 43.96
CA THR A 185 -100.47 -20.09 45.22
C THR A 185 -99.29 -20.47 46.13
N PRO A 186 -98.53 -19.52 46.69
CA PRO A 186 -97.95 -19.69 48.02
C PRO A 186 -99.02 -19.25 49.04
N LYS A 187 -99.67 -20.20 49.69
CA LYS A 187 -100.58 -19.89 50.81
C LYS A 187 -99.79 -19.71 52.11
N SER A 188 -100.12 -18.62 52.80
CA SER A 188 -99.88 -18.26 54.21
C SER A 188 -98.44 -17.86 54.57
N SER A 189 -98.16 -16.77 55.29
CA SER A 189 -98.96 -15.92 56.20
C SER A 189 -98.29 -14.55 56.37
N PRO A 190 -99.01 -13.51 56.87
CA PRO A 190 -98.44 -12.17 57.07
C PRO A 190 -97.70 -12.08 58.42
N LYS A 191 -96.46 -11.58 58.40
CA LYS A 191 -95.84 -10.89 59.53
C LYS A 191 -95.17 -9.62 59.04
N GLU A 192 -95.79 -8.51 59.43
CA GLU A 192 -95.19 -7.24 59.87
C GLU A 192 -93.90 -6.77 59.19
N VAL A 193 -94.06 -5.75 58.36
CA VAL A 193 -93.38 -4.44 58.44
C VAL A 193 -91.99 -4.46 59.09
N CYS A 194 -90.94 -4.27 58.28
CA CYS A 194 -89.95 -3.24 58.57
C CYS A 194 -89.19 -2.89 57.28
N ASP A 195 -89.52 -1.72 56.73
CA ASP A 195 -88.64 -0.95 55.87
C ASP A 195 -87.27 -0.79 56.54
N LYS A 196 -86.23 -1.32 55.89
CA LYS A 196 -84.87 -0.79 56.02
C LYS A 196 -84.23 -0.74 54.63
N SER A 197 -84.31 0.45 54.06
CA SER A 197 -83.21 1.15 53.40
C SER A 197 -82.18 0.30 52.65
N VAL A 198 -82.17 0.50 51.33
CA VAL A 198 -80.96 0.70 50.50
C VAL A 198 -79.64 0.55 51.26
N GLN A 199 -78.95 -0.56 51.04
CA GLN A 199 -77.49 -0.64 51.25
C GLN A 199 -76.86 -1.32 50.03
N THR A 200 -76.44 -0.48 49.09
CA THR A 200 -75.31 -0.77 48.20
C THR A 200 -74.11 -1.12 49.06
N VAL A 201 -73.79 -2.40 49.20
CA VAL A 201 -72.52 -2.85 49.77
C VAL A 201 -71.45 -2.75 48.68
N THR A 202 -71.18 -1.54 48.19
CA THR A 202 -69.89 -1.19 47.61
C THR A 202 -68.89 -1.08 48.76
N SER A 203 -68.42 -2.23 49.24
CA SER A 203 -67.21 -2.31 50.05
C SER A 203 -66.05 -2.61 49.09
N ILE A 204 -65.57 -1.56 48.41
CA ILE A 204 -64.21 -1.53 47.87
C ILE A 204 -63.37 -0.92 48.99
N SER A 205 -62.47 -1.70 49.57
CA SER A 205 -61.50 -1.23 50.56
C SER A 205 -60.69 -0.06 49.98
N GLN A 206 -60.81 1.13 50.59
CA GLN A 206 -60.11 2.36 50.20
C GLN A 206 -58.64 2.41 50.69
N TYR A 207 -57.96 1.27 50.78
CA TYR A 207 -56.54 1.23 51.10
C TYR A 207 -55.78 0.25 50.20
N GLN A 208 -55.69 0.61 48.92
CA GLN A 208 -54.50 0.25 48.15
C GLN A 208 -54.12 1.46 47.29
N ARG A 209 -53.37 2.36 47.92
CA ARG A 209 -52.65 3.44 47.23
C ARG A 209 -51.78 2.79 46.15
N PHE A 210 -52.11 3.03 44.89
CA PHE A 210 -51.10 2.96 43.84
C PHE A 210 -50.05 4.03 44.15
N PRO A 211 -48.75 3.71 44.11
CA PRO A 211 -47.72 4.74 44.12
C PRO A 211 -47.95 5.69 42.94
N ARG A 212 -48.26 6.96 43.24
CA ARG A 212 -48.08 8.06 42.29
C ARG A 212 -46.58 8.26 42.13
N THR A 213 -45.97 7.49 41.24
CA THR A 213 -44.75 7.83 40.47
C THR A 213 -44.45 6.65 39.54
N SER A 214 -44.86 6.73 38.27
CA SER A 214 -44.20 5.95 37.22
C SER A 214 -42.99 6.74 36.74
N SER A 215 -41.81 6.20 37.09
CA SER A 215 -40.45 6.26 36.54
C SER A 215 -40.12 6.91 35.17
N TRP A 216 -40.85 7.91 34.68
CA TRP A 216 -40.55 8.64 33.43
C TRP A 216 -40.09 10.09 33.63
N GLU A 217 -40.10 10.64 34.85
CA GLU A 217 -39.66 12.02 35.13
C GLU A 217 -38.24 12.14 35.75
N LEU A 218 -37.42 11.09 35.70
CA LEU A 218 -36.05 11.10 36.27
C LEU A 218 -34.92 10.90 35.24
N LEU A 219 -35.10 11.37 33.99
CA LEU A 219 -34.04 11.37 32.97
C LEU A 219 -33.79 12.74 32.30
N HIS A 220 -34.35 13.83 32.82
CA HIS A 220 -34.05 15.20 32.37
C HIS A 220 -33.72 16.17 33.53
N ARG A 221 -32.94 15.69 34.50
CA ARG A 221 -32.19 16.54 35.44
C ARG A 221 -30.81 15.92 35.68
N ASN A 222 -29.93 16.11 34.70
CA ASN A 222 -28.47 16.14 34.85
C ASN A 222 -27.88 16.55 33.49
N GLN A 223 -28.15 17.79 33.09
CA GLN A 223 -27.24 18.60 32.29
C GLN A 223 -27.33 20.01 32.84
N GLY A 224 -26.23 20.45 33.42
CA GLY A 224 -26.03 21.64 34.24
C GLY A 224 -24.74 21.44 35.00
#